data_AF-A0A0G1BMP4-F1
#
_entry.id   AF-A0A0G1BMP4-F1
#
_cell.length_a   1.000
_cell.length_b   1.000
_cell.length_c   1.000
_cell.angle_alpha   90.00
_cell.angle_beta   90.00
_cell.angle_gamma   90.00
#
_symmetry.space_group_name_H-M   'P 1'
#
loop_
_entity.id
_entity.type
_entity.pdbx_description
1 polymer ?
#
loop_
_entity_poly.entity_id
_entity_poly.type
_entity_poly.pdbx_seq_one_letter_code
_entity_poly.pdbx_strand_id
1 'polypeptide(L)'
;MKNHGTPTQWWTVTNAFITALCTAVMDFSIPDLIKAIDKKGEKITQHLRLVLNAIMSGQDLALVDTKKDSNELLEPISTVSVSAVSKFVARDHFKLGEVEGVKIGYIGDSFKSHFLKKVEDNVPEAQLKVLRLKQYSLDPPIITALGDNHETYLAQLWELLKAQPKGENGTLLTNSYMNIFYIRDTDNILWAVLVGWGVGSWSVGADSIDRPYGWRGGNRVFSR
;
A
#
# COMPACT_ATOMS: atom_id res chain seq x y z
N MET A 1 -30.09 -9.43 44.73
CA MET A 1 -30.67 -10.49 43.88
C MET A 1 -30.24 -10.25 42.45
N LYS A 2 -29.35 -11.10 41.90
CA LYS A 2 -28.96 -11.03 40.48
C LYS A 2 -29.93 -11.92 39.69
N ASN A 3 -30.64 -11.33 38.75
CA ASN A 3 -31.52 -12.03 37.81
C ASN A 3 -30.65 -12.94 36.93
N HIS A 4 -30.71 -14.24 37.15
CA HIS A 4 -30.18 -15.23 36.22
C HIS A 4 -31.25 -15.45 35.14
N GLY A 5 -31.00 -14.92 33.94
CA GLY A 5 -31.85 -15.15 32.78
C GLY A 5 -32.01 -16.65 32.52
N THR A 6 -33.23 -17.07 32.21
CA THR A 6 -33.57 -18.50 32.06
C THR A 6 -32.93 -19.09 30.79
N PRO A 7 -32.58 -20.39 30.77
CA PRO A 7 -31.89 -21.07 29.66
C PRO A 7 -32.56 -20.88 28.29
N THR A 8 -33.86 -20.60 28.26
CA THR A 8 -34.66 -20.37 27.05
C THR A 8 -34.28 -19.07 26.32
N GLN A 9 -33.80 -18.04 27.02
CA GLN A 9 -33.40 -16.77 26.38
C GLN A 9 -32.08 -16.92 25.60
N TRP A 10 -31.15 -17.74 26.09
CA TRP A 10 -29.86 -17.99 25.44
C TRP A 10 -30.01 -18.77 24.14
N TRP A 11 -30.93 -19.73 24.10
CA TRP A 11 -31.28 -20.49 22.89
C TRP A 11 -31.91 -19.62 21.79
N THR A 12 -32.79 -18.70 22.17
CA THR A 12 -33.42 -17.79 21.21
C THR A 12 -32.42 -16.81 20.60
N VAL A 13 -31.48 -16.30 21.41
CA VAL A 13 -30.42 -15.39 20.93
C VAL A 13 -29.43 -16.11 20.01
N THR A 14 -29.04 -17.35 20.33
CA THR A 14 -28.14 -18.14 19.48
C THR A 14 -28.79 -18.54 18.16
N ASN A 15 -30.06 -18.95 18.15
CA ASN A 15 -30.77 -19.25 16.91
C ASN A 15 -31.01 -18.02 16.04
N ALA A 16 -31.30 -16.86 16.63
CA ALA A 16 -31.40 -15.60 15.87
C ALA A 16 -30.06 -15.23 15.22
N PHE A 17 -28.94 -15.43 15.92
CA PHE A 17 -27.61 -15.15 15.39
C PHE A 17 -27.21 -16.11 14.28
N ILE A 18 -27.48 -17.41 14.43
CA ILE A 18 -27.23 -18.43 13.40
C ILE A 18 -28.10 -18.17 12.16
N THR A 19 -29.38 -17.81 12.36
CA THR A 19 -30.30 -17.51 11.25
C THR A 19 -29.86 -16.25 10.50
N ALA A 20 -29.49 -15.18 11.22
CA ALA A 20 -28.96 -13.96 10.61
C ALA A 20 -27.64 -14.21 9.86
N LEU A 21 -26.77 -15.07 10.41
CA LEU A 21 -25.53 -15.49 9.75
C LEU A 21 -25.82 -16.32 8.49
N CYS A 22 -26.77 -17.26 8.53
CA CYS A 22 -27.18 -18.03 7.37
C CYS A 22 -27.82 -17.16 6.28
N THR A 23 -28.66 -16.19 6.64
CA THR A 23 -29.26 -15.25 5.68
C THR A 23 -28.20 -14.32 5.07
N ALA A 24 -27.25 -13.83 5.87
CA ALA A 24 -26.17 -12.97 5.37
C ALA A 24 -25.14 -13.72 4.50
N VAL A 25 -25.00 -15.04 4.67
CA VAL A 25 -24.07 -15.88 3.89
C VAL A 25 -24.69 -16.32 2.56
N MET A 26 -26.01 -16.37 2.42
CA MET A 26 -26.68 -16.78 1.18
C MET A 26 -26.60 -15.75 0.03
N ASP A 27 -26.20 -14.51 0.31
CA ASP A 27 -26.03 -13.45 -0.70
C ASP A 27 -24.59 -13.32 -1.24
N PHE A 28 -23.62 -14.06 -0.69
CA PHE A 28 -22.23 -14.02 -1.15
C PHE A 28 -21.92 -15.18 -2.09
N SER A 29 -21.33 -14.86 -3.25
CA SER A 29 -20.76 -15.90 -4.10
C SER A 29 -19.59 -16.57 -3.38
N ILE A 30 -19.42 -17.89 -3.57
CA ILE A 30 -18.29 -18.66 -3.01
C ILE A 30 -16.92 -17.97 -3.29
N PRO A 31 -16.68 -17.39 -4.48
CA PRO A 31 -15.48 -16.57 -4.74
C PRO A 31 -15.31 -15.36 -3.82
N ASP A 32 -16.39 -14.64 -3.48
CA ASP A 32 -16.31 -13.46 -2.62
C ASP A 32 -16.01 -13.84 -1.17
N LEU A 33 -16.54 -15.00 -0.72
CA LEU A 33 -16.19 -15.60 0.56
C LEU A 33 -14.71 -15.99 0.62
N ILE A 34 -14.19 -16.62 -0.43
CA ILE A 34 -12.75 -16.97 -0.53
C ILE A 34 -11.90 -15.69 -0.49
N LYS A 35 -12.26 -14.67 -1.28
CA LYS A 35 -11.53 -13.39 -1.33
C LYS A 35 -11.54 -12.65 0.00
N ALA A 36 -12.65 -12.71 0.75
CA ALA A 36 -12.75 -12.13 2.08
C ALA A 36 -11.94 -12.92 3.12
N ILE A 37 -11.91 -14.25 3.01
CA ILE A 37 -11.09 -15.13 3.85
C ILE A 37 -9.60 -14.87 3.58
N ASP A 38 -9.18 -14.78 2.31
CA ASP A 38 -7.80 -14.48 1.91
C ASP A 38 -7.38 -13.09 2.41
N LYS A 39 -8.21 -12.06 2.20
CA LYS A 39 -7.95 -10.70 2.70
C LYS A 39 -7.81 -10.67 4.24
N LYS A 40 -8.65 -11.44 4.95
CA LYS A 40 -8.60 -11.52 6.42
C LYS A 40 -7.37 -12.31 6.89
N GLY A 41 -7.01 -13.39 6.19
CA GLY A 41 -5.80 -14.18 6.43
C GLY A 41 -4.52 -13.36 6.23
N GLU A 42 -4.46 -12.54 5.18
CA GLU A 42 -3.35 -11.62 4.92
C GLU A 42 -3.21 -10.59 6.05
N LYS A 43 -4.33 -10.01 6.52
CA LYS A 43 -4.33 -9.05 7.63
C LYS A 43 -3.87 -9.67 8.95
N ILE A 44 -4.28 -10.91 9.23
CA ILE A 44 -3.84 -11.69 10.41
C ILE A 44 -2.33 -11.98 10.30
N THR A 45 -1.86 -12.37 9.12
CA THR A 45 -0.44 -12.66 8.86
C THR A 45 0.43 -11.42 9.03
N GLN A 46 -0.01 -10.26 8.55
CA GLN A 46 0.67 -8.98 8.74
C GLN A 46 0.73 -8.58 10.22
N HIS A 47 -0.36 -8.75 10.97
CA HIS A 47 -0.38 -8.49 12.42
C HIS A 47 0.59 -9.41 13.16
N LEU A 48 0.62 -10.70 12.84
CA LEU A 48 1.54 -11.66 13.45
C LEU A 48 3.00 -11.31 13.14
N ARG A 49 3.32 -10.90 11.90
CA ARG A 49 4.66 -10.44 11.52
C ARG A 49 5.07 -9.17 12.26
N LEU A 50 4.16 -8.20 12.40
CA LEU A 50 4.38 -6.98 13.18
C LEU A 50 4.72 -7.29 14.65
N VAL A 51 3.94 -8.18 15.27
CA VAL A 51 4.18 -8.64 16.65
C VAL A 51 5.52 -9.35 16.75
N LEU A 52 5.84 -10.24 15.81
CA LEU A 52 7.12 -10.96 15.81
C LEU A 52 8.31 -9.98 15.67
N ASN A 53 8.23 -9.01 14.77
CA ASN A 53 9.29 -8.03 14.54
C ASN A 53 9.48 -7.10 15.76
N ALA A 54 8.39 -6.72 16.43
CA ALA A 54 8.46 -5.93 17.67
C ALA A 54 9.17 -6.71 18.80
N ILE A 55 8.84 -8.00 18.95
CA ILE A 55 9.49 -8.89 19.92
C ILE A 55 10.98 -9.05 19.60
N MET A 56 11.33 -9.26 18.32
CA MET A 56 12.71 -9.49 17.89
C MET A 56 13.59 -8.25 17.96
N SER A 57 13.03 -7.04 17.92
CA SER A 57 13.75 -5.77 18.00
C SER A 57 13.84 -5.18 19.41
N GLY A 58 13.23 -5.83 20.42
CA GLY A 58 13.26 -5.37 21.81
C GLY A 58 12.45 -4.09 22.08
N GLN A 59 11.47 -3.78 21.22
CA GLN A 59 10.52 -2.69 21.49
C GLN A 59 9.50 -3.13 22.53
N ASP A 60 9.32 -2.31 23.57
CA ASP A 60 8.44 -2.61 24.70
C ASP A 60 6.97 -2.75 24.25
N LEU A 61 6.33 -3.87 24.63
CA LEU A 61 4.94 -4.21 24.29
C LEU A 61 3.97 -3.36 25.11
N ALA A 62 3.89 -2.07 24.82
CA ALA A 62 2.63 -1.37 25.03
C ALA A 62 1.62 -2.01 24.07
N LEU A 63 0.53 -2.56 24.60
CA LEU A 63 -0.67 -2.88 23.83
C LEU A 63 -0.93 -1.68 22.90
N VAL A 64 -0.58 -1.82 21.62
CA VAL A 64 -0.88 -0.81 20.63
C VAL A 64 -2.39 -0.87 20.49
N ASP A 65 -3.05 0.00 21.23
CA ASP A 65 -4.39 0.46 20.94
C ASP A 65 -4.35 0.79 19.44
N THR A 66 -4.94 -0.05 18.58
CA THR A 66 -4.89 0.08 17.11
C THR A 66 -5.65 1.31 16.60
N LYS A 67 -5.91 2.24 17.51
CA LYS A 67 -6.45 3.58 17.35
C LYS A 67 -5.42 4.64 17.80
N LYS A 68 -4.13 4.32 17.84
CA LYS A 68 -3.09 5.35 17.80
C LYS A 68 -3.09 5.92 16.39
N ASP A 69 -3.79 7.05 16.27
CA ASP A 69 -4.26 7.71 15.06
C ASP A 69 -3.32 7.56 13.86
N SER A 70 -3.85 7.06 12.74
CA SER A 70 -3.22 7.18 11.41
C SER A 70 -2.81 8.62 11.08
N ASN A 71 -3.47 9.60 11.71
CA ASN A 71 -3.15 11.04 11.68
C ASN A 71 -1.80 11.42 12.35
N GLU A 72 -1.24 10.57 13.22
CA GLU A 72 0.07 10.84 13.81
C GLU A 72 1.22 10.57 12.84
N LEU A 73 1.09 9.54 11.98
CA LEU A 73 2.17 9.10 11.09
C LEU A 73 2.13 9.77 9.70
N LEU A 74 0.93 9.92 9.14
CA LEU A 74 0.72 10.44 7.79
C LEU A 74 -0.08 11.74 7.83
N GLU A 75 0.45 12.76 7.18
CA GLU A 75 -0.23 14.04 6.95
C GLU A 75 -0.84 14.05 5.54
N PRO A 76 -2.17 14.13 5.38
CA PRO A 76 -2.78 14.31 4.07
C PRO A 76 -2.35 15.66 3.46
N ILE A 77 -1.85 15.64 2.22
CA ILE A 77 -1.41 16.84 1.50
C ILE A 77 -2.42 17.23 0.42
N SER A 78 -2.78 16.28 -0.45
CA SER A 78 -3.68 16.51 -1.57
C SER A 78 -4.17 15.20 -2.16
N THR A 79 -4.92 15.30 -3.26
CA THR A 79 -5.31 14.18 -4.11
C THR A 79 -4.91 14.52 -5.56
N VAL A 80 -4.52 13.52 -6.35
CA VAL A 80 -4.21 13.66 -7.76
C VAL A 80 -5.00 12.64 -8.59
N SER A 81 -5.61 13.09 -9.68
CA SER A 81 -6.29 12.20 -10.62
C SER A 81 -5.29 11.61 -11.61
N VAL A 82 -5.36 10.30 -11.82
CA VAL A 82 -4.62 9.57 -12.85
C VAL A 82 -5.61 8.86 -13.77
N SER A 83 -5.38 8.97 -15.07
CA SER A 83 -6.24 8.38 -16.10
C SER A 83 -6.15 6.85 -16.11
N ALA A 84 -7.18 6.21 -16.64
CA ALA A 84 -7.15 4.77 -16.91
C ALA A 84 -6.07 4.44 -17.97
N VAL A 85 -5.41 3.29 -17.80
CA VAL A 85 -4.40 2.78 -18.73
C VAL A 85 -4.82 1.40 -19.21
N SER A 86 -5.13 1.29 -20.50
CA SER A 86 -5.61 0.03 -21.11
C SER A 86 -4.56 -1.07 -21.04
N LYS A 87 -3.30 -0.72 -21.28
CA LYS A 87 -2.17 -1.64 -21.17
C LYS A 87 -0.89 -0.88 -20.84
N PHE A 88 -0.18 -1.37 -19.84
CA PHE A 88 1.12 -0.84 -19.42
C PHE A 88 2.15 -1.97 -19.42
N VAL A 89 3.28 -1.76 -20.11
CA VAL A 89 4.40 -2.71 -20.15
C VAL A 89 5.61 -2.05 -19.52
N ALA A 90 6.01 -2.50 -18.34
CA ALA A 90 7.02 -1.80 -17.53
C ALA A 90 8.36 -1.62 -18.27
N ARG A 91 8.86 -2.68 -18.90
CA ARG A 91 10.11 -2.63 -19.69
C ARG A 91 10.10 -1.63 -20.83
N ASP A 92 8.94 -1.20 -21.33
CA ASP A 92 8.87 -0.24 -22.44
C ASP A 92 9.12 1.19 -21.97
N HIS A 93 8.80 1.46 -20.70
CA HIS A 93 8.83 2.78 -20.06
C HIS A 93 10.06 2.97 -19.16
N PHE A 94 10.37 2.00 -18.29
CA PHE A 94 11.47 2.09 -17.34
C PHE A 94 12.80 1.69 -17.98
N LYS A 95 13.41 2.62 -18.71
CA LYS A 95 14.74 2.49 -19.34
C LYS A 95 15.61 3.69 -18.96
N LEU A 96 16.92 3.50 -18.98
CA LEU A 96 17.85 4.63 -18.83
C LEU A 96 17.73 5.59 -20.04
N GLY A 97 17.81 6.88 -19.78
CA GLY A 97 17.66 7.93 -20.79
C GLY A 97 16.30 8.62 -20.72
N GLU A 98 15.83 9.11 -21.86
CA GLU A 98 14.54 9.81 -21.97
C GLU A 98 13.52 8.92 -22.69
N VAL A 99 12.41 8.62 -22.01
CA VAL A 99 11.27 7.86 -22.57
C VAL A 99 10.01 8.67 -22.33
N GLU A 100 9.30 9.02 -23.41
CA GLU A 100 8.12 9.91 -23.34
C GLU A 100 8.40 11.22 -22.58
N GLY A 101 9.62 11.76 -22.71
CA GLY A 101 10.08 12.96 -22.01
C GLY A 101 10.61 12.69 -20.59
N VAL A 102 10.22 11.58 -19.96
CA VAL A 102 10.67 11.21 -18.60
C VAL A 102 12.14 10.82 -18.64
N LYS A 103 12.98 11.56 -17.92
CA LYS A 103 14.42 11.33 -17.87
C LYS A 103 14.79 10.46 -16.66
N ILE A 104 15.17 9.21 -16.91
CA ILE A 104 15.63 8.26 -15.89
C ILE A 104 17.15 8.09 -15.99
N GLY A 105 17.84 8.38 -14.89
CA GLY A 105 19.30 8.21 -14.78
C GLY A 105 19.72 6.96 -14.02
N TYR A 106 18.81 6.37 -13.23
CA TYR A 106 19.11 5.19 -12.44
C TYR A 106 17.89 4.29 -12.27
N ILE A 107 18.12 2.98 -12.38
CA ILE A 107 17.14 1.94 -12.07
C ILE A 107 17.84 0.90 -11.18
N GLY A 108 17.32 0.70 -9.97
CA GLY A 108 17.84 -0.25 -9.00
C GLY A 108 17.60 -1.70 -9.41
N ASP A 109 18.49 -2.60 -8.99
CA ASP A 109 18.48 -3.99 -9.46
C ASP A 109 17.26 -4.80 -8.97
N SER A 110 16.76 -4.51 -7.78
CA SER A 110 15.48 -5.05 -7.29
C SER A 110 14.32 -4.65 -8.20
N PHE A 111 14.25 -3.37 -8.59
CA PHE A 111 13.21 -2.92 -9.52
C PHE A 111 13.34 -3.63 -10.87
N LYS A 112 14.57 -3.77 -11.40
CA LYS A 112 14.81 -4.50 -12.65
C LYS A 112 14.30 -5.94 -12.58
N SER A 113 14.62 -6.62 -11.50
CA SER A 113 14.35 -8.04 -11.30
C SER A 113 12.86 -8.34 -11.15
N HIS A 114 12.14 -7.49 -10.41
CA HIS A 114 10.74 -7.74 -10.03
C HIS A 114 9.73 -7.06 -10.95
N PHE A 115 10.07 -5.93 -11.57
CA PHE A 115 9.07 -5.09 -12.26
C PHE A 115 9.23 -5.00 -13.78
N LEU A 116 10.41 -5.19 -14.38
CA LEU A 116 10.54 -4.98 -15.84
C LEU A 116 9.70 -5.94 -16.68
N LYS A 117 9.43 -7.15 -16.18
CA LYS A 117 8.55 -8.13 -16.85
C LYS A 117 7.06 -7.84 -16.61
N LYS A 118 6.73 -6.91 -15.71
CA LYS A 118 5.35 -6.63 -15.34
C LYS A 118 4.59 -6.01 -16.51
N VAL A 119 3.42 -6.58 -16.75
CA VAL A 119 2.39 -6.04 -17.64
C VAL A 119 1.16 -5.82 -16.79
N GLU A 120 0.56 -4.63 -16.88
CA GLU A 120 -0.70 -4.30 -16.23
C GLU A 120 -1.72 -4.02 -17.33
N ASP A 121 -2.82 -4.78 -17.35
CA ASP A 121 -3.91 -4.59 -18.29
C ASP A 121 -5.11 -3.96 -17.56
N ASN A 122 -5.84 -3.07 -18.23
CA ASN A 122 -7.06 -2.42 -17.74
C ASN A 122 -6.88 -1.74 -16.36
N VAL A 123 -5.79 -1.00 -16.17
CA VAL A 123 -5.58 -0.20 -14.97
C VAL A 123 -6.66 0.89 -14.93
N PRO A 124 -7.51 0.94 -13.89
CA PRO A 124 -8.57 1.92 -13.81
C PRO A 124 -8.01 3.32 -13.53
N GLU A 125 -8.81 4.34 -13.90
CA GLU A 125 -8.60 5.68 -13.38
C GLU A 125 -8.67 5.67 -11.85
N ALA A 126 -7.94 6.57 -11.20
CA ALA A 126 -7.95 6.67 -9.76
C ALA A 126 -7.71 8.09 -9.29
N GLN A 127 -8.20 8.37 -8.09
CA GLN A 127 -7.81 9.53 -7.31
C GLN A 127 -6.81 9.09 -6.25
N LEU A 128 -5.52 9.34 -6.51
CA LEU A 128 -4.47 8.96 -5.57
C LEU A 128 -4.36 9.99 -4.46
N LYS A 129 -4.40 9.53 -3.22
CA LYS A 129 -4.07 10.34 -2.05
C LYS A 129 -2.58 10.58 -2.02
N VAL A 130 -2.22 11.82 -1.72
CA VAL A 130 -0.83 12.26 -1.58
C VAL A 130 -0.63 12.59 -0.10
N LEU A 131 0.23 11.82 0.56
CA LEU A 131 0.46 11.95 1.99
C LEU A 131 1.94 12.24 2.26
N ARG A 132 2.22 12.98 3.32
CA ARG A 132 3.57 13.17 3.83
C ARG A 132 3.79 12.28 5.04
N LEU A 133 4.90 11.56 5.03
CA LEU A 133 5.36 10.82 6.20
C LEU A 133 5.93 11.82 7.23
N LYS A 134 5.36 11.90 8.43
CA LYS A 134 5.73 12.93 9.42
C LYS A 134 7.03 12.62 10.16
N GLN A 135 7.37 11.34 10.31
CA GLN A 135 8.52 10.87 11.07
C GLN A 135 9.09 9.58 10.48
N TYR A 136 10.25 9.13 10.99
CA TYR A 136 10.83 7.87 10.55
C TYR A 136 9.89 6.69 10.78
N SER A 137 9.74 5.80 9.80
CA SER A 137 8.92 4.60 9.96
C SER A 137 9.27 3.49 8.96
N LEU A 138 9.07 2.24 9.39
CA LEU A 138 9.13 1.06 8.53
C LEU A 138 7.87 0.97 7.64
N ASP A 139 7.89 0.13 6.62
CA ASP A 139 6.73 -0.06 5.74
C ASP A 139 5.47 -0.59 6.46
N PRO A 140 5.53 -1.58 7.37
CA PRO A 140 4.30 -2.14 7.94
C PRO A 140 3.43 -1.11 8.71
N PRO A 141 3.99 -0.20 9.54
CA PRO A 141 3.21 0.90 10.11
C PRO A 141 2.65 1.89 9.08
N ILE A 142 3.39 2.19 8.00
CA ILE A 142 2.91 3.09 6.93
C ILE A 142 1.71 2.44 6.22
N ILE A 143 1.85 1.18 5.80
CA ILE A 143 0.77 0.40 5.16
C ILE A 143 -0.45 0.34 6.07
N THR A 144 -0.25 0.08 7.37
CA THR A 144 -1.34 0.06 8.35
C THR A 144 -2.06 1.41 8.42
N ALA A 145 -1.32 2.52 8.40
CA ALA A 145 -1.90 3.87 8.43
C ALA A 145 -2.63 4.25 7.12
N LEU A 146 -2.20 3.73 5.97
CA LEU A 146 -2.87 3.88 4.68
C LEU A 146 -4.17 3.07 4.57
N GLY A 147 -4.25 1.94 5.28
CA GLY A 147 -5.42 1.07 5.32
C GLY A 147 -5.64 0.28 4.03
N ASP A 148 -6.90 -0.05 3.72
CA ASP A 148 -7.26 -1.00 2.67
C ASP A 148 -6.87 -0.56 1.24
N ASN A 149 -6.66 0.74 1.01
CA ASN A 149 -6.34 1.30 -0.32
C ASN A 149 -4.85 1.67 -0.47
N HIS A 150 -3.97 1.10 0.36
CA HIS A 150 -2.53 1.41 0.35
C HIS A 150 -1.82 1.14 -0.99
N GLU A 151 -2.31 0.18 -1.78
CA GLU A 151 -1.67 -0.22 -3.04
C GLU A 151 -2.01 0.71 -4.21
N THR A 152 -1.04 0.90 -5.12
CA THR A 152 -1.18 1.61 -6.40
C THR A 152 -0.70 0.72 -7.57
N TYR A 153 -0.94 1.15 -8.81
CA TYR A 153 -0.39 0.48 -10.00
C TYR A 153 0.91 1.14 -10.49
N LEU A 154 1.74 0.36 -11.18
CA LEU A 154 2.97 0.87 -11.78
C LEU A 154 2.69 1.86 -12.92
N ALA A 155 1.62 1.62 -13.69
CA ALA A 155 1.11 2.54 -14.70
C ALA A 155 0.75 3.90 -14.11
N GLN A 156 0.13 3.92 -12.92
CA GLN A 156 -0.25 5.16 -12.25
C GLN A 156 0.98 5.95 -11.78
N LEU A 157 2.01 5.26 -11.27
CA LEU A 157 3.33 5.88 -11.01
C LEU A 157 3.90 6.50 -12.30
N TRP A 158 3.83 5.79 -13.43
CA TRP A 158 4.32 6.30 -14.70
C TRP A 158 3.58 7.57 -15.17
N GLU A 159 2.25 7.63 -15.03
CA GLU A 159 1.48 8.85 -15.33
C GLU A 159 1.97 10.05 -14.51
N LEU A 160 2.30 9.85 -13.22
CA LEU A 160 2.85 10.92 -12.39
C LEU A 160 4.26 11.34 -12.83
N LEU A 161 5.09 10.40 -13.28
CA LEU A 161 6.40 10.72 -13.85
C LEU A 161 6.27 11.50 -15.16
N LYS A 162 5.31 11.16 -16.03
CA LYS A 162 5.00 11.92 -17.26
C LYS A 162 4.43 13.30 -17.01
N ALA A 163 3.83 13.54 -15.84
CA ALA A 163 3.41 14.87 -15.45
C ALA A 163 4.57 15.74 -14.94
N GLN A 164 5.70 15.12 -14.56
CA GLN A 164 6.94 15.80 -14.13
C GLN A 164 8.22 15.20 -14.76
N PRO A 165 8.31 15.06 -16.09
CA PRO A 165 9.34 14.31 -16.79
C PRO A 165 10.77 14.71 -16.46
N LYS A 166 11.01 15.99 -16.14
CA LYS A 166 12.34 16.58 -15.92
C LYS A 166 12.48 17.20 -14.54
N GLY A 167 11.71 16.69 -13.58
CA GLY A 167 11.80 17.10 -12.18
C GLY A 167 11.30 18.52 -11.92
N GLU A 168 10.45 19.04 -12.79
CA GLU A 168 9.70 20.26 -12.54
C GLU A 168 8.78 20.13 -11.32
N ASN A 169 8.32 21.28 -10.83
CA ASN A 169 7.41 21.34 -9.69
C ASN A 169 6.09 20.62 -10.00
N GLY A 170 5.62 19.81 -9.06
CA GLY A 170 4.33 19.15 -9.14
C GLY A 170 4.05 18.28 -7.92
N THR A 171 3.26 17.24 -8.13
CA THR A 171 2.82 16.27 -7.12
C THR A 171 3.97 15.43 -6.54
N LEU A 172 4.89 14.95 -7.38
CA LEU A 172 6.08 14.22 -6.95
C LEU A 172 7.11 15.19 -6.35
N LEU A 173 7.73 14.78 -5.25
CA LEU A 173 8.87 15.47 -4.67
C LEU A 173 10.07 15.39 -5.61
N THR A 174 10.69 16.55 -5.84
CA THR A 174 11.90 16.69 -6.68
C THR A 174 13.09 17.24 -5.88
N ASN A 175 12.99 17.20 -4.55
CA ASN A 175 13.94 17.79 -3.60
C ASN A 175 14.79 16.73 -2.86
N SER A 176 15.18 15.65 -3.57
CA SER A 176 15.95 14.51 -3.04
C SER A 176 15.25 13.62 -1.98
N TYR A 177 14.04 13.97 -1.54
CA TYR A 177 13.18 13.05 -0.79
C TYR A 177 12.54 12.02 -1.74
N MET A 178 12.14 10.88 -1.17
CA MET A 178 11.55 9.79 -1.92
C MET A 178 10.03 9.94 -2.03
N ASN A 179 9.51 9.52 -3.17
CA ASN A 179 8.09 9.28 -3.41
C ASN A 179 7.88 7.77 -3.39
N ILE A 180 7.01 7.29 -2.49
CA ILE A 180 6.86 5.89 -2.14
C ILE A 180 5.48 5.40 -2.56
N PHE A 181 5.46 4.25 -3.22
CA PHE A 181 4.28 3.59 -3.75
C PHE A 181 4.33 2.12 -3.33
N TYR A 182 3.19 1.56 -2.92
CA TYR A 182 3.10 0.13 -2.63
C TYR A 182 2.52 -0.60 -3.84
N ILE A 183 3.33 -1.42 -4.50
CA ILE A 183 2.98 -2.03 -5.79
C ILE A 183 3.32 -3.51 -5.75
N ARG A 184 2.38 -4.34 -6.22
CA ARG A 184 2.58 -5.78 -6.38
C ARG A 184 3.45 -6.08 -7.60
N ASP A 185 4.42 -6.97 -7.49
CA ASP A 185 5.24 -7.41 -8.63
C ASP A 185 4.50 -8.43 -9.53
N THR A 186 5.23 -9.21 -10.34
CA THR A 186 4.65 -10.28 -11.18
C THR A 186 4.23 -11.51 -10.40
N ASP A 187 4.81 -11.73 -9.22
CA ASP A 187 4.52 -12.86 -8.33
C ASP A 187 3.49 -12.47 -7.25
N ASN A 188 2.84 -11.32 -7.41
CA ASN A 188 1.89 -10.73 -6.48
C ASN A 188 2.49 -10.45 -5.08
N ILE A 189 3.79 -10.24 -5.00
CA ILE A 189 4.49 -9.83 -3.77
C ILE A 189 4.44 -8.31 -3.68
N LEU A 190 4.13 -7.76 -2.49
CA LEU A 190 4.06 -6.31 -2.28
C LEU A 190 5.45 -5.72 -2.05
N TRP A 191 5.78 -4.67 -2.80
CA TRP A 191 7.04 -3.94 -2.68
C TRP A 191 6.80 -2.46 -2.40
N ALA A 192 7.74 -1.84 -1.69
CA ALA A 192 7.87 -0.38 -1.66
C ALA A 192 8.64 0.06 -2.91
N VAL A 193 7.92 0.53 -3.93
CA VAL A 193 8.50 1.14 -5.13
C VAL A 193 8.74 2.62 -4.86
N LEU A 194 9.96 3.06 -5.10
CA LEU A 194 10.41 4.42 -4.76
C LEU A 194 10.94 5.14 -5.99
N VAL A 195 10.60 6.43 -6.09
CA VAL A 195 11.22 7.33 -7.07
C VAL A 195 11.72 8.61 -6.41
N GLY A 196 12.92 9.02 -6.80
CA GLY A 196 13.56 10.25 -6.31
C GLY A 196 14.20 11.03 -7.46
N TRP A 197 14.08 12.35 -7.43
CA TRP A 197 14.79 13.22 -8.37
C TRP A 197 16.17 13.58 -7.81
N GLY A 198 17.22 13.32 -8.58
CA GLY A 198 18.59 13.62 -8.20
C GLY A 198 19.49 13.76 -9.42
N VAL A 199 20.46 14.68 -9.35
CA VAL A 199 21.47 14.91 -10.42
C VAL A 199 20.83 15.10 -11.81
N GLY A 200 19.68 15.77 -11.86
CA GLY A 200 18.97 16.10 -13.11
C GLY A 200 18.30 14.90 -13.80
N SER A 201 17.92 13.87 -13.05
CA SER A 201 17.16 12.71 -13.54
C SER A 201 16.38 12.00 -12.43
N TRP A 202 15.40 11.18 -12.80
CA TRP A 202 14.71 10.27 -11.90
C TRP A 202 15.56 9.04 -11.61
N SER A 203 15.57 8.64 -10.34
CA SER A 203 16.08 7.36 -9.85
C SER A 203 14.89 6.50 -9.44
N VAL A 204 14.83 5.25 -9.91
CA VAL A 204 13.73 4.32 -9.63
C VAL A 204 14.27 3.10 -8.90
N GLY A 205 13.60 2.68 -7.83
CA GLY A 205 14.00 1.53 -7.03
C GLY A 205 12.80 0.74 -6.50
N ALA A 206 13.09 -0.41 -5.91
CA ALA A 206 12.12 -1.22 -5.18
C ALA A 206 12.81 -1.84 -3.98
N ASP A 207 12.18 -1.76 -2.81
CA ASP A 207 12.64 -2.39 -1.58
C ASP A 207 11.55 -3.34 -1.07
N SER A 208 11.98 -4.47 -0.50
CA SER A 208 11.07 -5.37 0.22
C SER A 208 10.48 -4.63 1.42
N ILE A 209 9.19 -4.80 1.67
CA ILE A 209 8.51 -4.22 2.83
C ILE A 209 8.98 -4.81 4.17
N ASP A 210 9.71 -5.93 4.14
CA ASP A 210 10.31 -6.57 5.31
C ASP A 210 11.76 -6.08 5.56
N ARG A 211 12.26 -5.15 4.75
CA ARG A 211 13.60 -4.58 4.91
C ARG A 211 13.71 -3.89 6.28
N PRO A 212 14.80 -4.09 7.04
CA PRO A 212 14.96 -3.52 8.39
C PRO A 212 15.30 -2.01 8.38
N TYR A 213 15.11 -1.33 7.26
CA TYR A 213 15.44 0.09 7.07
C TYR A 213 14.20 0.84 6.63
N GLY A 214 13.77 1.79 7.46
CA GLY A 214 12.60 2.62 7.20
C GLY A 214 12.89 3.90 6.42
N TRP A 215 11.79 4.61 6.17
CA TRP A 215 11.73 5.86 5.44
C TRP A 215 11.86 7.04 6.38
N ARG A 216 12.57 8.08 5.95
CA ARG A 216 12.69 9.33 6.72
C ARG A 216 11.40 10.13 6.65
N GLY A 217 11.07 10.81 7.75
CA GLY A 217 10.04 11.85 7.73
C GLY A 217 10.35 12.90 6.67
N GLY A 218 9.31 13.40 6.00
CA GLY A 218 9.41 14.28 4.84
C GLY A 218 9.16 13.57 3.51
N ASN A 219 9.35 12.24 3.43
CA ASN A 219 9.01 11.47 2.23
C ASN A 219 7.52 11.55 1.91
N ARG A 220 7.20 11.38 0.63
CA ARG A 220 5.82 11.38 0.13
C ARG A 220 5.36 9.94 -0.12
N VAL A 221 4.14 9.63 0.29
CA VAL A 221 3.53 8.31 0.16
C VAL A 221 2.23 8.45 -0.62
N PHE A 222 1.98 7.52 -1.53
CA PHE A 222 0.82 7.51 -2.41
C PHE A 222 -0.05 6.28 -2.14
N SER A 223 -1.37 6.47 -2.21
CA SER A 223 -2.36 5.39 -2.08
C SER A 223 -3.59 5.68 -2.94
N ARG A 224 -4.44 4.69 -3.18
CA ARG A 224 -5.77 4.88 -3.79
C ARG A 224 -6.83 5.28 -2.75
#